data_AF-A0A0M3JDD4-F1
#
_entry.id   AF-A0A0M3JDD4-F1
#
_cell.length_a   1.000
_cell.length_b   1.000
_cell.length_c   1.000
_cell.angle_alpha   90.00
_cell.angle_beta   90.00
_cell.angle_gamma   90.00
#
_symmetry.space_group_name_H-M   'P 1'
#
loop_
_entity.id
_entity.type
_entity.pdbx_description
1 polymer ?
#
loop_
_entity_poly.entity_id
_entity_poly.type
_entity_poly.pdbx_seq_one_letter_code
_entity_poly.pdbx_strand_id
1 'polypeptide(L)'
;MFITGYLRERVTDWKAKKLWSLLDKRAEQKEYCHQKACEKLSVLVIGAGPCGLRSAIECALLGARVMLCEQRNTFSRNNVLHLWPFVIQDLKMLGIKLLYPTFCRGAIDHI
;
A
#
# COMPACT_ATOMS: atom_id res chain seq x y z
N MET A 1 9.22 7.25 -12.50
CA MET A 1 8.47 6.24 -11.73
C MET A 1 9.34 5.83 -10.54
N PHE A 2 9.29 6.58 -9.44
CA PHE A 2 10.25 6.43 -8.35
C PHE A 2 10.00 5.12 -7.58
N ILE A 3 11.09 4.39 -7.29
CA ILE A 3 11.17 3.12 -6.55
C ILE A 3 10.72 1.86 -7.31
N THR A 4 9.68 1.89 -8.15
CA THR A 4 9.19 0.65 -8.78
C THR A 4 10.02 0.19 -9.99
N GLY A 5 10.62 1.09 -10.77
CA GLY A 5 11.38 0.70 -11.98
C GLY A 5 12.59 -0.20 -11.66
N TYR A 6 13.45 0.27 -10.75
CA TYR A 6 14.66 -0.45 -10.33
C TYR A 6 14.36 -1.83 -9.71
N LEU A 7 13.29 -1.92 -8.89
CA LEU A 7 12.89 -3.17 -8.26
C LEU A 7 12.22 -4.13 -9.24
N ARG A 8 11.42 -3.64 -10.19
CA ARG A 8 10.76 -4.48 -11.21
C ARG A 8 11.76 -5.24 -12.07
N GLU A 9 12.84 -4.57 -12.47
CA GLU A 9 13.87 -5.18 -13.32
C GLU A 9 14.59 -6.32 -12.62
N ARG A 10 14.71 -6.26 -11.28
CA ARG A 10 15.42 -7.26 -10.47
C ARG A 10 14.52 -8.32 -9.87
N VAL A 11 13.26 -8.00 -9.56
CA VAL A 11 12.33 -8.91 -8.88
C VAL A 11 11.23 -9.33 -9.86
N THR A 12 11.51 -10.42 -10.57
CA THR A 12 10.75 -10.88 -11.74
C THR A 12 9.98 -12.20 -11.54
N ASP A 13 9.96 -12.74 -10.32
CA ASP A 13 9.17 -13.93 -9.99
C ASP A 13 7.66 -13.68 -10.22
N TRP A 14 6.91 -14.77 -10.44
CA TRP A 14 5.48 -14.71 -10.72
C TRP A 14 4.67 -13.98 -9.63
N LYS A 15 5.04 -14.13 -8.34
CA LYS A 15 4.36 -13.42 -7.26
C LYS A 15 4.58 -11.91 -7.36
N ALA A 16 5.81 -11.51 -7.66
CA ALA A 16 6.18 -10.11 -7.80
C ALA A 16 5.49 -9.49 -9.01
N LYS A 17 5.50 -10.15 -10.17
CA LYS A 17 4.77 -9.71 -11.38
C LYS A 17 3.29 -9.48 -11.12
N LYS A 18 2.66 -10.34 -10.31
CA LYS A 18 1.25 -10.17 -9.92
C LYS A 18 1.02 -9.01 -8.95
N LEU A 19 1.96 -8.73 -8.05
CA LEU A 19 1.90 -7.55 -7.19
C LEU A 19 2.08 -6.26 -8.01
N TRP A 20 3.05 -6.26 -8.92
CA TRP A 20 3.35 -5.18 -9.85
C TRP A 20 2.13 -4.75 -10.66
N SER A 21 1.40 -5.70 -11.25
CA SER A 21 0.21 -5.37 -12.03
C SER A 21 -0.93 -4.76 -11.19
N LEU A 22 -1.08 -5.17 -9.93
CA LEU A 22 -2.06 -4.59 -9.01
C LEU A 22 -1.71 -3.15 -8.64
N LEU A 23 -0.43 -2.90 -8.32
CA LEU A 23 0.05 -1.57 -7.98
C LEU A 23 0.03 -0.61 -9.18
N ASP A 24 0.33 -1.09 -10.38
CA ASP A 24 0.23 -0.28 -11.62
C ASP A 24 -1.20 0.16 -11.87
N LYS A 25 -2.14 -0.80 -11.81
CA LYS A 25 -3.55 -0.51 -12.00
C LYS A 25 -4.06 0.55 -11.02
N ARG A 26 -3.54 0.56 -9.78
CA ARG A 26 -3.85 1.63 -8.83
C ARG A 26 -3.20 2.95 -9.26
N ALA A 27 -1.90 2.95 -9.54
CA ALA A 27 -1.16 4.15 -9.90
C ALA A 27 -1.67 4.85 -11.18
N GLU A 28 -2.26 4.10 -12.12
CA GLU A 28 -2.84 4.61 -13.37
C GLU A 28 -4.16 5.38 -13.20
N GLN A 29 -4.75 5.40 -12.00
CA GLN A 29 -5.95 6.18 -11.73
C GLN A 29 -5.71 7.68 -11.96
N LYS A 30 -6.71 8.36 -12.53
CA LYS A 30 -6.63 9.75 -13.00
C LYS A 30 -6.26 10.73 -11.87
N GLU A 31 -6.67 10.43 -10.65
CA GLU A 31 -6.44 11.21 -9.44
C GLU A 31 -4.94 11.36 -9.12
N TYR A 32 -4.12 10.39 -9.53
CA TYR A 32 -2.68 10.44 -9.32
C TYR A 32 -1.93 11.26 -10.37
N CYS A 33 -2.59 11.66 -11.47
CA CYS A 33 -2.01 12.44 -12.57
C CYS A 33 -0.66 11.87 -13.06
N HIS A 34 -0.60 10.56 -13.35
CA HIS A 34 0.65 9.85 -13.67
C HIS A 34 1.74 10.03 -12.61
N GLN A 35 1.33 10.03 -11.35
CA GLN A 35 2.16 10.25 -10.16
C GLN A 35 2.88 11.61 -10.18
N LYS A 36 2.22 12.65 -10.72
CA LYS A 36 2.74 14.03 -10.75
C LYS A 36 1.93 15.02 -9.91
N ALA A 37 0.78 14.59 -9.36
CA ALA A 37 -0.11 15.46 -8.59
C ALA A 37 0.60 16.14 -7.41
N CYS A 38 1.59 15.48 -6.80
CA CYS A 38 2.34 15.97 -5.64
C CYS A 38 3.87 15.85 -5.81
N GLU A 39 4.41 15.86 -7.04
CA GLU A 39 5.83 15.58 -7.29
C GLU A 39 6.82 16.50 -6.54
N LYS A 40 6.39 17.72 -6.20
CA LYS A 40 7.21 18.75 -5.53
C LYS A 40 7.04 18.76 -4.01
N LEU A 41 6.16 17.92 -3.47
CA LEU A 41 5.86 17.91 -2.04
C LEU A 41 6.72 16.87 -1.31
N SER A 42 7.16 17.26 -0.11
CA SER A 42 7.75 16.34 0.86
C SER A 42 6.77 16.16 2.02
N VAL A 43 6.39 14.92 2.31
CA VAL A 43 5.39 14.56 3.32
C VAL A 43 6.08 13.78 4.43
N LEU A 44 5.94 14.24 5.68
CA LEU A 44 6.32 13.49 6.88
C LEU A 44 5.06 12.87 7.50
N VAL A 45 5.03 11.54 7.55
CA VAL A 45 3.99 10.78 8.26
C VAL A 45 4.51 10.36 9.62
N ILE A 46 3.77 10.69 10.68
CA ILE A 46 4.12 10.33 12.06
C ILE A 46 3.18 9.21 12.51
N GLY A 47 3.74 8.02 12.73
CA GLY A 47 3.04 6.81 13.15
C GLY A 47 2.85 5.78 12.04
N ALA A 48 3.35 4.56 12.27
CA ALA A 48 3.20 3.41 11.38
C ALA A 48 1.97 2.54 11.71
N GLY A 49 0.91 3.14 12.27
CA GLY A 49 -0.38 2.45 12.37
C GLY A 49 -1.01 2.21 11.00
N PRO A 50 -2.09 1.40 10.90
CA PRO A 50 -2.74 1.10 9.62
C PRO A 50 -3.09 2.34 8.81
N CYS A 51 -3.69 3.36 9.45
CA CYS A 51 -4.05 4.61 8.79
C CYS A 51 -2.83 5.40 8.31
N GLY A 52 -1.77 5.51 9.12
CA GLY A 52 -0.55 6.23 8.75
C GLY A 52 0.17 5.59 7.56
N LEU A 53 0.32 4.26 7.57
CA LEU A 53 0.85 3.52 6.43
C LEU A 53 -0.02 3.68 5.19
N ARG A 54 -1.35 3.63 5.34
CA ARG A 54 -2.28 3.80 4.22
C ARG A 54 -2.19 5.19 3.59
N SER A 55 -2.07 6.24 4.41
CA SER A 55 -1.85 7.61 3.96
C SER A 55 -0.49 7.76 3.26
N ALA A 56 0.57 7.15 3.80
CA ALA A 56 1.89 7.16 3.18
C ALA A 56 1.87 6.55 1.76
N ILE A 57 1.12 5.45 1.57
CA ILE A 57 0.93 4.82 0.26
C ILE A 57 0.23 5.77 -0.71
N GLU A 58 -0.85 6.46 -0.32
CA GLU A 58 -1.52 7.43 -1.21
C GLU A 58 -0.61 8.61 -1.56
N CYS A 59 0.10 9.18 -0.59
CA CYS A 59 1.05 10.26 -0.85
C CYS A 59 2.15 9.84 -1.83
N ALA A 60 2.64 8.60 -1.71
CA ALA A 60 3.61 8.05 -2.64
C ALA A 60 3.01 7.87 -4.05
N LEU A 61 1.77 7.38 -4.16
CA LEU A 61 1.07 7.24 -5.45
C LEU A 61 0.78 8.61 -6.10
N LEU A 62 0.55 9.66 -5.31
CA LEU A 62 0.43 11.03 -5.81
C LEU A 62 1.77 11.60 -6.33
N GLY A 63 2.90 10.93 -6.07
CA GLY A 63 4.23 11.34 -6.52
C GLY A 63 5.05 12.09 -5.46
N ALA A 64 4.55 12.24 -4.23
CA ALA A 64 5.26 12.96 -3.20
C ALA A 64 6.49 12.18 -2.70
N ARG A 65 7.50 12.92 -2.20
CA ARG A 65 8.57 12.32 -1.39
C ARG A 65 8.04 12.06 0.02
N VAL A 66 7.85 10.80 0.38
CA VAL A 66 7.29 10.42 1.69
C VAL A 66 8.39 9.96 2.64
N MET A 67 8.40 10.53 3.84
CA MET A 67 9.19 10.10 4.99
C MET A 67 8.22 9.62 6.07
N LEU A 68 8.54 8.52 6.75
CA LEU A 68 7.70 7.98 7.82
C LEU A 68 8.55 7.76 9.08
N CYS A 69 8.05 8.23 10.21
CA CYS A 69 8.65 8.01 11.53
C CYS A 69 7.69 7.26 12.44
N GLU A 70 8.16 6.21 13.09
CA GLU A 70 7.43 5.46 14.11
C GLU A 70 8.32 5.31 15.34
N GLN A 71 7.73 5.48 16.52
CA GLN A 71 8.44 5.38 17.79
C GLN A 71 8.81 3.92 18.12
N ARG A 72 7.94 2.97 17.77
CA ARG A 72 8.11 1.53 18.03
C ARG A 72 8.91 0.86 16.91
N ASN A 73 9.61 -0.21 17.26
CA ASN A 73 10.35 -1.04 16.31
C ASN A 73 9.62 -2.34 15.93
N THR A 74 8.46 -2.61 16.54
CA THR A 74 7.68 -3.85 16.35
C THR A 74 6.17 -3.57 16.30
N PHE A 75 5.44 -4.40 15.57
CA PHE A 75 3.98 -4.47 15.62
C PHE A 75 3.56 -5.62 16.54
N SER A 76 2.93 -5.32 17.68
CA SER A 76 2.67 -6.31 18.75
C SER A 76 1.20 -6.49 19.13
N ARG A 77 0.29 -5.67 18.58
CA ARG A 77 -1.14 -5.75 18.90
C ARG A 77 -1.77 -6.94 18.21
N ASN A 78 -2.41 -7.81 18.99
CA ASN A 78 -3.17 -8.97 18.51
C ASN A 78 -4.68 -8.71 18.47
N ASN A 79 -5.11 -7.48 18.77
CA ASN A 79 -6.50 -7.09 18.68
C ASN A 79 -6.99 -7.18 17.23
N VAL A 80 -8.22 -7.64 17.07
CA VAL A 80 -8.86 -7.84 15.77
C VAL A 80 -9.71 -6.62 15.42
N LEU A 81 -9.66 -6.20 14.16
CA LEU A 81 -10.44 -5.10 13.63
C LEU A 81 -11.45 -5.61 12.60
N HIS A 82 -12.72 -5.26 12.79
CA HIS A 82 -13.72 -5.43 11.75
C HIS A 82 -13.46 -4.49 10.57
N LEU A 83 -13.68 -4.97 9.35
CA LEU A 83 -13.39 -4.31 8.09
C LEU A 83 -14.68 -4.17 7.28
N TRP A 84 -14.98 -2.94 6.88
CA TRP A 84 -16.07 -2.71 5.95
C TRP A 84 -15.73 -3.23 4.55
N PRO A 85 -16.74 -3.57 3.72
CA PRO A 85 -16.52 -4.14 2.39
C PRO A 85 -15.57 -3.33 1.50
N PHE A 86 -15.64 -1.98 1.56
CA PHE A 86 -14.78 -1.12 0.76
C PHE A 86 -13.30 -1.18 1.19
N VAL A 87 -13.03 -1.37 2.50
CA VAL A 87 -11.67 -1.53 3.04
C VAL A 87 -11.09 -2.86 2.59
N ILE A 88 -11.88 -3.94 2.64
CA ILE A 88 -11.48 -5.25 2.15
C ILE A 88 -11.10 -5.16 0.67
N GLN A 89 -11.91 -4.46 -0.13
CA GLN A 89 -11.65 -4.29 -1.55
C GLN A 89 -10.39 -3.44 -1.80
N ASP A 90 -10.19 -2.34 -1.07
CA ASP A 90 -9.00 -1.50 -1.17
C ASP A 90 -7.72 -2.30 -0.87
N LEU A 91 -7.69 -3.04 0.23
CA LEU A 91 -6.54 -3.88 0.59
C LEU A 91 -6.29 -5.00 -0.43
N LYS A 92 -7.34 -5.62 -0.98
CA LYS A 92 -7.21 -6.59 -2.08
C LYS A 92 -6.58 -5.97 -3.32
N MET A 93 -6.98 -4.75 -3.69
CA MET A 93 -6.40 -4.03 -4.84
C MET A 93 -4.94 -3.63 -4.60
N LEU A 94 -4.51 -3.45 -3.34
CA LEU A 94 -3.10 -3.27 -2.98
C LEU A 94 -2.30 -4.58 -2.90
N GLY A 95 -2.92 -5.73 -3.17
CA GLY A 95 -2.24 -7.01 -3.22
C GLY A 95 -2.09 -7.73 -1.89
N ILE A 96 -2.88 -7.38 -0.86
CA ILE A 96 -2.77 -8.00 0.47
C ILE A 96 -2.84 -9.53 0.45
N LYS A 97 -3.57 -10.15 -0.49
CA LYS A 97 -3.67 -11.61 -0.61
C LYS A 97 -2.36 -12.30 -1.02
N LEU A 98 -1.41 -11.56 -1.60
CA LEU A 98 -0.06 -12.06 -1.90
C LEU A 98 0.84 -12.02 -0.66
N LEU A 99 0.59 -11.05 0.24
CA LEU A 99 1.38 -10.81 1.45
C LEU A 99 0.83 -11.58 2.66
N TYR A 100 -0.50 -11.70 2.74
CA TYR A 100 -1.26 -12.36 3.80
C TYR A 100 -2.38 -13.22 3.17
N PRO A 101 -2.07 -14.46 2.74
CA PRO A 101 -3.00 -15.30 1.97
C PRO A 101 -4.34 -15.60 2.67
N THR A 102 -4.34 -15.64 4.00
CA THR A 102 -5.50 -15.90 4.85
C THR A 102 -6.43 -14.69 5.02
N PHE A 103 -6.02 -13.49 4.58
CA PHE A 103 -6.82 -12.26 4.69
C PHE A 103 -8.26 -12.43 4.22
N CYS A 104 -9.27 -12.27 5.07
CA CYS A 104 -10.69 -12.36 4.70
C CYS A 104 -11.02 -13.59 3.82
N ARG A 105 -10.63 -14.80 4.26
CA ARG A 105 -11.00 -16.06 3.59
C ARG A 105 -12.46 -16.42 3.90
N GLY A 106 -13.25 -16.74 2.88
CA GLY A 106 -14.67 -17.03 3.06
C GLY A 106 -15.45 -15.78 3.47
N ALA A 107 -16.25 -15.89 4.54
CA ALA A 107 -17.05 -14.79 5.09
C ALA A 107 -16.31 -13.95 6.15
N ILE A 108 -15.01 -14.17 6.37
CA ILE A 108 -14.22 -13.39 7.32
C ILE A 108 -14.10 -11.95 6.82
N ASP A 109 -14.45 -10.99 7.67
CA ASP A 109 -14.47 -9.55 7.42
C ASP A 109 -13.64 -8.78 8.45
N HIS A 110 -12.64 -9.42 9.04
CA HIS A 110 -11.75 -8.82 10.04
C HIS A 110 -10.30 -9.22 9.83
N ILE A 111 -9.39 -8.47 10.46
CA ILE A 111 -7.94 -8.73 10.47
C ILE A 111 -7.36 -8.54 11.87
#